data_AF-A0A8J6GTU0-F1
#
_entry.id   AF-A0A8J6GTU0-F1
#
_cell.length_a   1.000
_cell.length_b   1.000
_cell.length_c   1.000
_cell.angle_alpha   90.00
_cell.angle_beta   90.00
_cell.angle_gamma   90.00
#
_symmetry.space_group_name_H-M   'P 1'
#
loop_
_entity.id
_entity.type
_entity.pdbx_description
1 polymer ?
#
loop_
_entity_poly.entity_id
_entity_poly.type
_entity_poly.pdbx_seq_one_letter_code
_entity_poly.pdbx_strand_id
1 'polypeptide(L)'
;MGGAVSAGEDNDDLIDNLKEAQYIRTERVEQAFRAIDRGDYYLEGYRDNAYKDLAWKHGNIHLSAPCIYSEVMEALKLQPGLSFLNLGSGTGYLSTMVGLILGPFGINHGIELHSDVVEYAKEKLESFIKNSDSFDKFEFCEPAFVVGNCLQIASDSHQYDRIYCGAGVQKDHENYMKILLKVGGILVMPIEDQPLDSEEDEKMEEDSKDEEEKDSSEAVKHEEPPQNLLREKIMKLPLPESLKAYLTYFRDK
;
A
#
# COMPACT_ATOMS: atom_id res chain seq x y z
N MET A 1 -10.09 9.56 -13.13
CA MET A 1 -9.31 9.85 -14.35
C MET A 1 -8.31 8.72 -14.50
N GLY A 2 -8.36 7.98 -15.60
CA GLY A 2 -7.42 6.90 -15.88
C GLY A 2 -7.74 6.35 -17.26
N GLY A 3 -7.08 6.89 -18.29
CA GLY A 3 -7.03 6.21 -19.58
C GLY A 3 -6.08 5.03 -19.40
N ALA A 4 -6.52 3.82 -19.72
CA ALA A 4 -5.67 2.64 -19.60
C ALA A 4 -4.41 2.83 -20.46
N VAL A 5 -3.24 2.82 -19.82
CA VAL A 5 -1.96 2.76 -20.54
C VAL A 5 -1.83 1.39 -21.19
N SER A 6 -1.29 1.33 -22.41
CA SER A 6 -1.06 0.06 -23.08
C SER A 6 -0.11 -0.84 -22.28
N ALA A 7 -0.37 -2.14 -22.29
CA ALA A 7 0.55 -3.12 -21.73
C ALA A 7 1.90 -3.08 -22.48
N GLY A 8 3.00 -3.26 -21.76
CA GLY A 8 4.34 -3.47 -22.34
C GLY A 8 4.62 -4.96 -22.57
N GLU A 9 5.57 -5.28 -23.45
CA GLU A 9 6.09 -6.65 -23.58
C GLU A 9 7.02 -7.00 -22.41
N ASP A 10 7.73 -5.99 -21.88
CA ASP A 10 8.58 -6.07 -20.69
C ASP A 10 8.48 -4.79 -19.82
N ASN A 11 9.36 -4.67 -18.83
CA ASN A 11 9.40 -3.50 -17.95
C ASN A 11 9.76 -2.22 -18.72
N ASP A 12 10.71 -2.27 -19.64
CA ASP A 12 11.18 -1.09 -20.37
C ASP A 12 10.10 -0.55 -21.31
N ASP A 13 9.39 -1.43 -22.01
CA ASP A 13 8.23 -1.08 -22.84
C ASP A 13 7.09 -0.47 -22.01
N LEU A 14 6.82 -1.02 -20.81
CA LEU A 14 5.85 -0.43 -19.89
C LEU A 14 6.26 1.00 -19.50
N ILE A 15 7.55 1.23 -19.22
CA ILE A 15 8.04 2.56 -18.85
C ILE A 15 7.92 3.52 -20.03
N ASP A 16 8.21 3.09 -21.26
CA ASP A 16 8.02 3.91 -22.45
C ASP A 16 6.56 4.32 -22.64
N ASN A 17 5.61 3.39 -22.50
CA ASN A 17 4.18 3.70 -22.55
C ASN A 17 3.76 4.72 -21.48
N LEU A 18 4.26 4.60 -20.25
CA LEU A 18 3.98 5.54 -19.15
C LEU A 18 4.56 6.94 -19.42
N LYS A 19 5.73 7.02 -20.08
CA LYS A 19 6.33 8.30 -20.49
C LYS A 19 5.56 8.95 -21.63
N GLU A 20 5.19 8.18 -22.65
CA GLU A 20 4.37 8.68 -23.77
C GLU A 20 3.03 9.23 -23.26
N ALA A 21 2.41 8.53 -22.30
CA ALA A 21 1.19 8.95 -21.62
C ALA A 21 1.37 10.10 -20.60
N GLN A 22 2.59 10.62 -20.41
CA GLN A 22 2.94 11.73 -19.51
C GLN A 22 2.73 11.46 -18.01
N TYR A 23 2.68 10.19 -17.61
CA TYR A 23 2.68 9.79 -16.20
C TYR A 23 4.09 9.89 -15.59
N ILE A 24 5.12 9.46 -16.33
CA ILE A 24 6.53 9.66 -15.97
C ILE A 24 7.05 10.88 -16.74
N ARG A 25 7.57 11.88 -16.01
CA ARG A 25 7.90 13.19 -16.56
C ARG A 25 9.35 13.59 -16.33
N THR A 26 9.98 13.03 -15.30
CA THR A 26 11.35 13.37 -14.91
C THR A 26 12.30 12.19 -15.12
N GLU A 27 13.52 12.50 -15.57
CA GLU A 27 14.56 11.51 -15.84
C GLU A 27 14.88 10.65 -14.61
N ARG A 28 14.89 11.26 -13.42
CA ARG A 28 15.17 10.54 -12.18
C ARG A 28 14.09 9.49 -11.85
N VAL A 29 12.82 9.81 -12.09
CA VAL A 29 11.73 8.86 -11.87
C VAL A 29 11.81 7.75 -12.91
N GLU A 30 12.02 8.09 -14.19
CA GLU A 30 12.24 7.10 -15.24
C GLU A 30 13.37 6.12 -14.89
N GLN A 31 14.55 6.63 -14.50
CA GLN A 31 15.70 5.81 -14.16
C GLN A 31 15.39 4.83 -13.02
N ALA A 32 14.65 5.27 -12.00
CA ALA A 32 14.26 4.39 -10.89
C ALA A 32 13.30 3.27 -11.34
N PHE A 33 12.32 3.59 -12.21
CA PHE A 33 11.38 2.62 -12.75
C PHE A 33 12.04 1.60 -13.68
N ARG A 34 13.03 2.01 -14.48
CA ARG A 34 13.79 1.10 -15.35
C ARG A 34 14.77 0.22 -14.57
N ALA A 35 15.29 0.73 -13.46
CA ALA A 35 16.27 0.00 -12.65
C ALA A 35 15.69 -1.19 -11.90
N ILE A 36 14.38 -1.18 -11.63
CA ILE A 36 13.69 -2.19 -10.84
C ILE A 36 12.57 -2.79 -11.68
N ASP A 37 12.78 -4.04 -12.12
CA ASP A 37 11.76 -4.78 -12.85
C ASP A 37 10.54 -5.04 -11.95
N ARG A 38 9.39 -4.49 -12.34
CA ARG A 38 8.12 -4.69 -11.64
C ARG A 38 7.76 -6.17 -11.49
N GLY A 39 8.09 -7.01 -12.48
CA GLY A 39 7.85 -8.44 -12.47
C GLY A 39 8.58 -9.18 -11.35
N ASP A 40 9.71 -8.68 -10.89
CA ASP A 40 10.45 -9.27 -9.78
C ASP A 40 9.70 -9.14 -8.44
N TYR A 41 8.74 -8.22 -8.34
CA TYR A 41 7.92 -7.98 -7.15
C TYR A 41 6.56 -8.69 -7.21
N TYR A 42 6.30 -9.47 -8.26
CA TYR A 42 5.17 -10.38 -8.34
C TYR A 42 5.50 -11.75 -7.72
N LEU A 43 4.44 -12.49 -7.40
CA LEU A 43 4.55 -13.93 -7.20
C LEU A 43 4.85 -14.60 -8.55
N GLU A 44 5.71 -15.62 -8.54
CA GLU A 44 6.26 -16.27 -9.74
C GLU A 44 5.17 -16.63 -10.77
N GLY A 45 4.06 -17.21 -10.32
CA GLY A 45 2.94 -17.62 -11.20
C GLY A 45 2.09 -16.48 -11.77
N TYR A 46 2.37 -15.23 -11.42
CA TYR A 46 1.58 -14.05 -11.84
C TYR A 46 2.40 -13.03 -12.63
N ARG A 47 3.68 -13.31 -12.92
CA ARG A 47 4.61 -12.37 -13.57
C ARG A 47 4.11 -11.85 -14.91
N ASP A 48 3.38 -12.66 -15.68
CA ASP A 48 2.82 -12.26 -17.00
C ASP A 48 1.86 -11.06 -16.93
N ASN A 49 1.33 -10.74 -15.74
CA ASN A 49 0.47 -9.58 -15.54
C ASN A 49 1.23 -8.32 -15.07
N ALA A 50 2.54 -8.41 -14.84
CA ALA A 50 3.32 -7.33 -14.24
C ALA A 50 3.42 -6.08 -15.12
N TYR A 51 3.46 -6.26 -16.45
CA TYR A 51 3.68 -5.18 -17.42
C TYR A 51 2.38 -4.55 -17.95
N LYS A 52 1.27 -4.83 -17.28
CA LYS A 52 -0.03 -4.18 -17.54
C LYS A 52 -0.18 -3.01 -16.57
N ASP A 53 -0.81 -1.92 -17.01
CA ASP A 53 -1.14 -0.80 -16.13
C ASP A 53 -2.35 -1.11 -15.22
N LEU A 54 -2.19 -2.12 -14.37
CA LEU A 54 -3.21 -2.62 -13.47
C LEU A 54 -2.61 -2.84 -12.08
N ALA A 55 -3.43 -2.57 -11.07
CA ALA A 55 -3.12 -3.01 -9.71
C ALA A 55 -3.21 -4.54 -9.65
N TRP A 56 -2.44 -5.13 -8.76
CA TRP A 56 -2.46 -6.56 -8.50
C TRP A 56 -2.61 -6.82 -7.01
N LYS A 57 -3.45 -7.80 -6.67
CA LYS A 57 -3.72 -8.23 -5.31
C LYS A 57 -3.77 -9.75 -5.24
N HIS A 58 -3.12 -10.33 -4.24
CA HIS A 58 -3.20 -11.75 -3.93
C HIS A 58 -3.08 -11.96 -2.41
N GLY A 59 -4.17 -12.35 -1.76
CA GLY A 59 -4.23 -12.37 -0.29
C GLY A 59 -3.99 -10.97 0.28
N ASN A 60 -3.04 -10.86 1.22
CA ASN A 60 -2.63 -9.58 1.81
C ASN A 60 -1.67 -8.77 0.92
N ILE A 61 -1.08 -9.40 -0.11
CA ILE A 61 -0.13 -8.71 -0.98
C ILE A 61 -0.90 -7.81 -1.94
N HIS A 62 -0.50 -6.54 -2.00
CA HIS A 62 -1.02 -5.56 -2.94
C HIS A 62 0.12 -4.79 -3.60
N LEU A 63 0.00 -4.57 -4.90
CA LEU A 63 0.90 -3.77 -5.72
C LEU A 63 0.07 -2.83 -6.59
N SER A 64 0.18 -1.53 -6.35
CA SER A 64 -0.61 -0.52 -7.08
C SER A 64 -0.23 -0.48 -8.57
N ALA A 65 -1.15 0.06 -9.39
CA ALA A 65 -0.91 0.22 -10.82
C ALA A 65 0.33 1.10 -11.09
N PRO A 66 1.11 0.80 -12.14
CA PRO A 66 2.27 1.60 -12.56
C PRO A 66 1.99 3.10 -12.72
N CYS A 67 0.85 3.49 -13.30
CA CYS A 67 0.48 4.91 -13.44
C CYS A 67 0.29 5.62 -12.09
N ILE A 68 -0.24 4.93 -11.08
CA ILE A 68 -0.41 5.46 -9.73
C ILE A 68 0.96 5.68 -9.08
N TYR A 69 1.86 4.70 -9.14
CA TYR A 69 3.21 4.89 -8.60
C TYR A 69 3.98 5.98 -9.35
N SER A 70 3.76 6.14 -10.65
CA SER A 70 4.39 7.21 -11.45
C SER A 70 3.96 8.59 -10.94
N GLU A 71 2.65 8.82 -10.77
CA GLU A 71 2.12 10.07 -10.23
C GLU A 71 2.59 10.33 -8.80
N VAL A 72 2.63 9.29 -7.96
CA VAL A 72 3.14 9.40 -6.58
C VAL A 72 4.62 9.81 -6.58
N MET A 73 5.46 9.15 -7.36
CA MET A 73 6.90 9.44 -7.44
C MET A 73 7.17 10.87 -7.95
N GLU A 74 6.41 11.32 -8.95
CA GLU A 74 6.47 12.69 -9.46
C GLU A 74 5.99 13.72 -8.42
N ALA A 75 4.87 13.45 -7.74
CA ALA A 75 4.30 14.35 -6.74
C ALA A 75 5.19 14.51 -5.51
N LEU A 76 5.87 13.43 -5.09
CA LEU A 76 6.76 13.44 -3.94
C LEU A 76 8.02 14.28 -4.16
N LYS A 77 8.42 14.63 -5.39
CA LYS A 77 9.63 15.45 -5.63
C LYS A 77 10.84 15.00 -4.81
N LEU A 78 11.11 13.70 -4.85
CA LEU A 78 12.17 13.04 -4.09
C LEU A 78 13.54 13.58 -4.52
N GLN A 79 14.46 13.68 -3.57
CA GLN A 79 15.83 14.16 -3.76
C GLN A 79 16.79 13.37 -2.85
N PRO A 80 18.08 13.29 -3.19
CA PRO A 80 19.07 12.66 -2.33
C PRO A 80 19.09 13.24 -0.91
N GLY A 81 19.22 12.39 0.10
CA GLY A 81 19.33 12.77 1.51
C GLY A 81 18.02 13.10 2.23
N LEU A 82 16.85 13.03 1.56
CA LEU A 82 15.57 13.24 2.22
C LEU A 82 15.14 12.04 3.06
N SER A 83 14.26 12.27 4.04
CA SER A 83 13.56 11.19 4.75
C SER A 83 12.18 10.88 4.15
N PHE A 84 11.92 9.60 3.94
CA PHE A 84 10.69 9.06 3.35
C PHE A 84 10.03 8.02 4.26
N LEU A 85 8.70 8.12 4.38
CA LEU A 85 7.85 7.13 5.05
C LEU A 85 6.79 6.60 4.08
N ASN A 86 6.74 5.28 3.94
CA ASN A 86 5.72 4.56 3.18
C ASN A 86 4.74 3.87 4.14
N LEU A 87 3.52 4.35 4.21
CA LEU A 87 2.43 3.82 5.03
C LEU A 87 1.63 2.81 4.21
N GLY A 88 1.71 1.53 4.57
CA GLY A 88 1.23 0.42 3.75
C GLY A 88 2.26 0.06 2.69
N SER A 89 3.47 -0.35 3.11
CA SER A 89 4.60 -0.54 2.19
C SER A 89 4.42 -1.69 1.19
N GLY A 90 3.46 -2.59 1.41
CA GLY A 90 3.12 -3.66 0.47
C GLY A 90 4.32 -4.52 0.12
N THR A 91 4.51 -4.83 -1.17
CA THR A 91 5.63 -5.64 -1.67
C THR A 91 7.02 -5.00 -1.48
N GLY A 92 7.11 -3.75 -1.04
CA GLY A 92 8.36 -3.00 -0.97
C GLY A 92 8.84 -2.43 -2.31
N TYR A 93 8.10 -2.63 -3.41
CA TYR A 93 8.48 -2.15 -4.76
C TYR A 93 8.72 -0.63 -4.79
N LEU A 94 7.72 0.15 -4.34
CA LEU A 94 7.85 1.61 -4.28
C LEU A 94 9.00 2.05 -3.37
N SER A 95 9.12 1.45 -2.18
CA SER A 95 10.20 1.78 -1.23
C SER A 95 11.57 1.48 -1.81
N THR A 96 11.72 0.43 -2.62
CA THR A 96 13.00 0.12 -3.29
C THR A 96 13.31 1.16 -4.36
N MET A 97 12.34 1.55 -5.20
CA MET A 97 12.53 2.64 -6.19
C MET A 97 12.89 3.96 -5.53
N VAL A 98 12.23 4.31 -4.42
CA VAL A 98 12.56 5.50 -3.63
C VAL A 98 13.99 5.42 -3.10
N GLY A 99 14.43 4.24 -2.68
CA GLY A 99 15.80 4.01 -2.21
C GLY A 99 16.88 4.41 -3.21
N LEU A 100 16.66 4.16 -4.50
CA LEU A 100 17.56 4.56 -5.59
C LEU A 100 17.65 6.08 -5.78
N ILE A 101 16.60 6.81 -5.39
CA ILE A 101 16.56 8.28 -5.51
C ILE A 101 17.16 8.96 -4.29
N LEU A 102 16.91 8.43 -3.10
CA LEU A 102 17.36 9.04 -1.85
C LEU A 102 18.87 8.89 -1.61
N GLY A 103 19.47 7.80 -2.10
CA GLY A 103 20.89 7.53 -1.90
C GLY A 103 21.29 7.35 -0.43
N PRO A 104 22.59 7.19 -0.14
CA PRO A 104 23.09 6.59 1.10
C PRO A 104 22.88 7.46 2.34
N PHE A 105 22.58 8.74 2.14
CA PHE A 105 22.31 9.69 3.22
C PHE A 105 20.81 9.91 3.49
N GLY A 106 19.94 9.23 2.75
CA GLY A 106 18.50 9.27 2.95
C GLY A 106 18.04 8.45 4.14
N ILE A 107 16.74 8.57 4.43
CA ILE A 107 16.03 7.68 5.36
C ILE A 107 14.83 7.11 4.61
N ASN A 108 14.64 5.80 4.66
CA ASN A 108 13.59 5.12 3.90
C ASN A 108 12.91 4.08 4.79
N HIS A 109 11.73 4.41 5.31
CA HIS A 109 11.00 3.54 6.21
C HIS A 109 9.67 3.09 5.60
N GLY A 110 9.34 1.82 5.76
CA GLY A 110 8.06 1.24 5.39
C GLY A 110 7.36 0.62 6.59
N ILE A 111 6.07 0.94 6.76
CA ILE A 111 5.21 0.32 7.77
C ILE A 111 4.13 -0.47 7.05
N GLU A 112 3.94 -1.71 7.46
CA GLU A 112 2.95 -2.62 6.88
C GLU A 112 2.24 -3.38 8.00
N LEU A 113 0.94 -3.58 7.86
CA LEU A 113 0.09 -4.19 8.89
C LEU A 113 0.33 -5.70 8.99
N HIS A 114 0.56 -6.34 7.85
CA HIS A 114 0.63 -7.79 7.71
C HIS A 114 2.08 -8.28 7.77
N SER A 115 2.40 -9.18 8.71
CA SER A 115 3.76 -9.67 8.90
C SER A 115 4.27 -10.49 7.73
N ASP A 116 3.41 -11.29 7.11
CA ASP A 116 3.69 -12.04 5.88
C ASP A 116 4.06 -11.12 4.71
N VAL A 117 3.44 -9.94 4.62
CA VAL A 117 3.75 -8.95 3.59
C VAL A 117 5.09 -8.26 3.86
N VAL A 118 5.44 -7.99 5.13
CA VAL A 118 6.76 -7.48 5.50
C VAL A 118 7.87 -8.48 5.19
N GLU A 119 7.65 -9.76 5.47
CA GLU A 119 8.59 -10.83 5.11
C GLU A 119 8.80 -10.88 3.60
N TYR A 120 7.70 -10.87 2.84
CA TYR A 120 7.76 -10.81 1.38
C TYR A 120 8.53 -9.59 0.85
N ALA A 121 8.30 -8.40 1.41
CA ALA A 121 9.00 -7.18 1.01
C ALA A 121 10.52 -7.27 1.25
N LYS A 122 10.93 -7.87 2.38
CA LYS A 122 12.34 -8.11 2.69
C LYS A 122 12.98 -9.12 1.74
N GLU A 123 12.28 -10.21 1.43
CA GLU A 123 12.76 -11.20 0.45
C GLU A 123 12.97 -10.58 -0.94
N LYS A 124 12.03 -9.74 -1.40
CA LYS A 124 12.15 -9.03 -2.68
C LYS A 124 13.30 -8.03 -2.68
N LEU A 125 13.48 -7.29 -1.59
CA LEU A 125 14.61 -6.38 -1.42
C LEU A 125 15.96 -7.13 -1.45
N GLU A 126 16.08 -8.22 -0.70
CA GLU A 126 17.29 -9.06 -0.70
C GLU A 126 17.58 -9.62 -2.09
N SER A 127 16.55 -10.07 -2.81
CA SER A 127 16.67 -10.52 -4.20
C SER A 127 17.18 -9.41 -5.11
N PHE A 128 16.65 -8.19 -4.98
CA PHE A 128 17.11 -7.03 -5.75
C PHE A 128 18.60 -6.74 -5.48
N ILE A 129 19.01 -6.65 -4.21
CA ILE A 129 20.40 -6.37 -3.81
C ILE A 129 21.36 -7.45 -4.35
N LYS A 130 20.94 -8.71 -4.34
CA LYS A 130 21.80 -9.84 -4.71
C LYS A 130 21.88 -10.08 -6.22
N ASN A 131 20.77 -9.89 -6.93
CA ASN A 131 20.61 -10.41 -8.29
C ASN A 131 20.46 -9.30 -9.35
N SER A 132 20.20 -8.05 -8.97
CA SER A 132 19.98 -6.98 -9.95
C SER A 132 21.29 -6.35 -10.43
N ASP A 133 21.53 -6.39 -11.74
CA ASP A 133 22.63 -5.67 -12.40
C ASP A 133 22.53 -4.14 -12.25
N SER A 134 21.35 -3.65 -11.87
CA SER A 134 21.14 -2.23 -11.62
C SER A 134 21.69 -1.80 -10.27
N PHE A 135 21.80 -2.68 -9.27
CA PHE A 135 22.17 -2.31 -7.91
C PHE A 135 23.50 -1.53 -7.85
N ASP A 136 24.55 -2.02 -8.51
CA ASP A 136 25.87 -1.39 -8.53
C ASP A 136 25.92 -0.05 -9.28
N LYS A 137 24.86 0.32 -10.01
CA LYS A 137 24.77 1.58 -10.77
C LYS A 137 24.21 2.73 -9.94
N PHE A 138 23.63 2.45 -8.78
CA PHE A 138 23.00 3.46 -7.93
C PHE A 138 23.64 3.48 -6.55
N GLU A 139 23.72 4.68 -5.97
CA GLU A 139 23.84 4.74 -4.52
C GLU A 139 22.46 4.49 -3.91
N PHE A 140 22.38 3.65 -2.88
CA PHE A 140 21.10 3.09 -2.43
C PHE A 140 20.79 3.42 -0.98
N CYS A 141 19.58 3.93 -0.73
CA CYS A 141 18.98 4.00 0.60
C CYS A 141 18.12 2.76 0.85
N GLU A 142 18.72 1.75 1.48
CA GLU A 142 18.03 0.50 1.78
C GLU A 142 16.77 0.77 2.66
N PRO A 143 15.57 0.33 2.23
CA PRO A 143 14.37 0.51 3.00
C PRO A 143 14.33 -0.39 4.24
N ALA A 144 13.99 0.19 5.38
CA ALA A 144 13.69 -0.57 6.60
C ALA A 144 12.17 -0.82 6.73
N PHE A 145 11.77 -2.08 6.73
CA PHE A 145 10.37 -2.50 6.86
C PHE A 145 10.02 -2.97 8.27
N VAL A 146 8.92 -2.46 8.82
CA VAL A 146 8.42 -2.76 10.17
C VAL A 146 6.95 -3.17 10.12
N VAL A 147 6.61 -4.20 10.89
CA VAL A 147 5.21 -4.60 11.11
C VAL A 147 4.55 -3.61 12.06
N GLY A 148 3.45 -2.98 11.67
CA GLY A 148 2.74 -2.04 12.51
C GLY A 148 1.48 -1.45 11.90
N ASN A 149 0.61 -0.93 12.76
CA ASN A 149 -0.56 -0.17 12.32
C ASN A 149 -0.16 1.30 12.10
N CYS A 150 -0.31 1.77 10.85
CA CYS A 150 0.01 3.15 10.46
C CYS A 150 -0.79 4.21 11.22
N LEU A 151 -1.92 3.86 11.84
CA LEU A 151 -2.75 4.73 12.68
C LEU A 151 -2.34 4.74 14.17
N GLN A 152 -1.24 4.06 14.52
CA GLN A 152 -0.75 3.92 15.90
C GLN A 152 0.74 4.28 16.07
N ILE A 153 1.30 5.00 15.11
CA ILE A 153 2.62 5.64 15.20
C ILE A 153 2.60 6.71 16.32
N ALA A 154 3.60 6.67 17.19
CA ALA A 154 3.67 7.62 18.31
C ALA A 154 3.91 9.05 17.78
N SER A 155 3.23 10.04 18.36
CA SER A 155 3.28 11.44 17.88
C SER A 155 4.64 12.13 18.11
N ASP A 156 5.48 11.57 18.97
CA ASP A 156 6.87 11.98 19.21
C ASP A 156 7.89 11.23 18.32
N SER A 157 7.40 10.44 17.35
CA SER A 157 8.24 9.75 16.37
C SER A 157 8.97 10.72 15.44
N HIS A 158 9.94 10.19 14.69
CA HIS A 158 10.62 10.91 13.63
C HIS A 158 9.62 11.51 12.63
N GLN A 159 9.83 12.77 12.25
CA GLN A 159 9.07 13.42 11.18
C GLN A 159 9.79 13.27 9.84
N TYR A 160 9.05 13.18 8.74
CA TYR A 160 9.59 12.88 7.42
C TYR A 160 9.47 14.05 6.44
N ASP A 161 10.42 14.14 5.52
CA ASP A 161 10.35 15.11 4.41
C ASP A 161 9.26 14.72 3.41
N ARG A 162 9.05 13.41 3.22
CA ARG A 162 8.14 12.84 2.22
C ARG A 162 7.35 11.68 2.83
N ILE A 163 6.05 11.64 2.59
CA ILE A 163 5.19 10.55 3.07
C ILE A 163 4.27 10.12 1.94
N TYR A 164 4.15 8.82 1.76
CA TYR A 164 3.11 8.21 0.93
C TYR A 164 2.24 7.30 1.79
N CYS A 165 0.92 7.37 1.60
CA CYS A 165 -0.01 6.37 2.13
C CYS A 165 -0.67 5.62 0.96
N GLY A 166 -0.43 4.31 0.91
CA GLY A 166 -0.92 3.43 -0.16
C GLY A 166 -2.36 2.95 0.01
N ALA A 167 -2.95 3.17 1.19
CA ALA A 167 -4.33 2.80 1.49
C ALA A 167 -5.22 4.05 1.59
N GLY A 168 -6.52 3.86 1.37
CA GLY A 168 -7.56 4.87 1.61
C GLY A 168 -7.47 5.44 3.02
N VAL A 169 -7.43 6.76 3.13
CA VAL A 169 -7.39 7.46 4.42
C VAL A 169 -8.73 8.15 4.64
N GLN A 170 -9.41 7.75 5.73
CA GLN A 170 -10.59 8.46 6.20
C GLN A 170 -10.21 9.89 6.61
N LYS A 171 -11.09 10.84 6.30
CA LYS A 171 -10.83 12.28 6.47
C LYS A 171 -10.47 12.70 7.89
N ASP A 172 -10.97 12.00 8.90
CA ASP A 172 -10.65 12.24 10.31
C ASP A 172 -9.20 11.86 10.67
N HIS A 173 -8.60 10.90 9.97
CA HIS A 173 -7.21 10.49 10.12
C HIS A 173 -6.21 11.37 9.36
N GLU A 174 -6.67 12.31 8.52
CA GLU A 174 -5.78 13.22 7.76
C GLU A 174 -4.84 14.01 8.68
N ASN A 175 -5.36 14.58 9.77
CA ASN A 175 -4.56 15.37 10.71
C ASN A 175 -3.50 14.53 11.42
N TYR A 176 -3.83 13.27 11.70
CA TYR A 176 -2.93 12.34 12.33
C TYR A 176 -1.72 12.06 11.43
N MET A 177 -1.94 11.80 10.14
CA MET A 177 -0.85 11.58 9.16
C MET A 177 0.03 12.83 9.00
N LYS A 178 -0.56 14.04 9.05
CA LYS A 178 0.20 15.31 8.94
C LYS A 178 1.17 15.55 10.09
N ILE A 179 0.94 14.99 11.28
CA ILE A 179 1.86 15.15 12.43
C ILE A 179 3.23 14.53 12.14
N LEU A 180 3.26 13.47 11.32
CA LEU A 180 4.48 12.79 10.90
C LEU A 180 5.27 13.58 9.84
N LEU A 181 4.73 14.68 9.30
CA LEU A 181 5.34 15.45 8.23
C LEU A 181 6.16 16.62 8.78
N LYS A 182 7.39 16.79 8.29
CA LYS A 182 8.19 17.99 8.56
C LYS A 182 7.53 19.22 7.94
N VAL A 183 7.84 20.39 8.50
CA VAL A 183 7.43 21.68 7.90
C VAL A 183 7.99 21.77 6.47
N GLY A 184 7.10 22.00 5.49
CA GLY A 184 7.46 22.05 4.07
C GLY A 184 7.62 20.67 3.41
N GLY A 185 7.33 19.58 4.12
CA GLY A 185 7.27 18.24 3.56
C GLY A 185 6.10 18.04 2.60
N ILE A 186 6.11 16.90 1.90
CA ILE A 186 5.04 16.50 0.98
C ILE A 186 4.42 15.18 1.45
N LEU A 187 3.10 15.18 1.63
CA LEU A 187 2.29 14.00 1.91
C LEU A 187 1.40 13.72 0.70
N VAL A 188 1.49 12.50 0.16
CA VAL A 188 0.62 11.99 -0.90
C VAL A 188 -0.21 10.86 -0.32
N MET A 189 -1.53 10.99 -0.36
CA MET A 189 -2.46 9.96 0.11
C MET A 189 -3.82 10.09 -0.58
N PRO A 190 -4.53 8.98 -0.83
CA PRO A 190 -5.93 9.03 -1.22
C PRO A 190 -6.79 9.39 0.00
N ILE A 191 -7.59 10.45 -0.12
CA ILE A 191 -8.58 10.83 0.90
C ILE A 191 -9.95 10.33 0.45
N GLU A 192 -10.60 9.57 1.31
CA GLU A 192 -11.97 9.12 1.11
C GLU A 192 -12.95 10.10 1.78
N ASP A 193 -13.91 10.62 1.00
CA ASP A 193 -14.92 11.55 1.48
C ASP A 193 -16.15 10.85 2.09
N GLN A 194 -16.28 9.52 1.94
CA GLN A 194 -17.36 8.72 2.50
C GLN A 194 -16.81 7.58 3.36
N PRO A 195 -17.44 7.26 4.50
CA PRO A 195 -17.12 6.03 5.20
C PRO A 195 -17.44 4.85 4.28
N LEU A 196 -16.50 3.91 4.16
CA LEU A 196 -16.73 2.61 3.54
C LEU A 196 -17.90 1.94 4.25
N ASP A 197 -19.11 2.11 3.71
CA ASP A 197 -20.19 1.18 3.98
C ASP A 197 -19.74 -0.14 3.34
N SER A 198 -19.36 -1.07 4.22
CA SER A 198 -18.71 -2.35 3.94
C SER A 198 -19.55 -3.35 3.12
N GLU A 199 -20.48 -2.89 2.28
CA GLU A 199 -21.42 -3.73 1.53
C GLU A 199 -21.40 -3.49 0.01
N GLU A 200 -20.66 -2.51 -0.51
CA GLU A 200 -20.67 -2.22 -1.96
C GLU A 200 -19.59 -2.96 -2.77
N ASP A 201 -18.50 -3.42 -2.14
CA ASP A 201 -17.48 -4.23 -2.82
C ASP A 201 -17.92 -5.69 -3.04
N GLU A 202 -18.85 -6.22 -2.24
CA GLU A 202 -19.37 -7.59 -2.44
C GLU A 202 -20.31 -7.70 -3.65
N LYS A 203 -20.98 -6.61 -4.03
CA LYS A 203 -21.96 -6.64 -5.14
C LYS A 203 -21.35 -6.62 -6.54
N MET A 204 -20.10 -6.16 -6.72
CA MET A 204 -19.41 -6.28 -8.00
C MET A 204 -18.80 -7.69 -8.22
N GLU A 205 -18.64 -8.49 -7.16
CA GLU A 205 -18.12 -9.86 -7.28
C GLU A 205 -19.21 -10.91 -7.57
N GLU A 206 -20.47 -10.66 -7.19
CA GLU A 206 -21.59 -11.60 -7.45
C GLU A 206 -22.04 -11.62 -8.93
N ASP A 207 -22.08 -10.48 -9.62
CA ASP A 207 -22.53 -10.40 -11.03
C ASP A 207 -21.61 -11.18 -12.01
N SER A 208 -20.41 -11.58 -11.58
CA SER A 208 -19.48 -12.38 -12.39
C SER A 208 -19.61 -13.90 -12.18
N LYS A 209 -20.40 -14.34 -11.19
CA LYS A 209 -20.53 -15.76 -10.81
C LYS A 209 -21.88 -16.39 -11.18
N ASP A 210 -22.84 -15.59 -11.65
CA ASP A 210 -24.23 -16.03 -11.89
C ASP A 210 -24.48 -16.79 -13.22
N GLU A 211 -23.45 -17.12 -14.01
CA GLU A 211 -23.64 -17.94 -15.22
C GLU A 211 -23.50 -19.46 -15.02
N GLU A 212 -23.12 -19.96 -13.84
CA GLU A 212 -23.03 -21.43 -13.63
C GLU A 212 -23.81 -21.92 -12.40
N GLU A 213 -24.74 -22.83 -12.71
CA GLU A 213 -25.41 -23.81 -11.84
C GLU A 213 -26.78 -23.45 -11.21
N LYS A 214 -27.80 -23.94 -11.91
CA LYS A 214 -29.13 -24.27 -11.40
C LYS A 214 -29.11 -25.57 -10.58
N ASP A 215 -29.94 -25.54 -9.53
CA ASP A 215 -30.75 -26.65 -8.98
C ASP A 215 -30.21 -27.35 -7.70
N SER A 216 -30.76 -26.98 -6.54
CA SER A 216 -31.61 -27.87 -5.73
C SER A 216 -31.90 -27.26 -4.34
N SER A 217 -33.10 -27.58 -3.85
CA SER A 217 -33.73 -27.12 -2.60
C SER A 217 -33.12 -27.71 -1.33
N GLU A 218 -33.09 -26.96 -0.22
CA GLU A 218 -33.75 -27.30 1.07
C GLU A 218 -33.53 -26.21 2.14
N ALA A 219 -34.51 -26.05 3.03
CA ALA A 219 -34.60 -25.00 4.04
C ALA A 219 -34.07 -25.43 5.41
N VAL A 220 -33.23 -24.62 6.09
CA VAL A 220 -32.97 -24.74 7.55
C VAL A 220 -32.67 -23.38 8.21
N LYS A 221 -33.58 -23.03 9.15
CA LYS A 221 -33.48 -22.33 10.46
C LYS A 221 -32.49 -21.17 10.70
N HIS A 222 -33.08 -20.05 11.16
CA HIS A 222 -32.43 -18.95 11.87
C HIS A 222 -31.68 -19.42 13.14
N GLU A 223 -30.39 -19.16 13.21
CA GLU A 223 -29.62 -19.10 14.46
C GLU A 223 -29.38 -17.62 14.83
N GLU A 224 -29.54 -17.31 16.12
CA GLU A 224 -29.26 -15.99 16.70
C GLU A 224 -27.74 -15.70 16.72
N PRO A 225 -27.30 -14.43 16.59
CA PRO A 225 -25.89 -14.10 16.51
C PRO A 225 -25.16 -14.38 17.84
N PRO A 226 -23.87 -14.76 17.77
CA PRO A 226 -23.10 -15.17 18.94
C PRO A 226 -22.89 -13.99 19.92
N GLN A 227 -23.22 -14.24 21.19
CA GLN A 227 -23.00 -13.28 22.28
C GLN A 227 -21.52 -12.96 22.44
N ASN A 228 -21.18 -11.68 22.34
CA ASN A 228 -19.80 -11.19 22.32
C ASN A 228 -19.18 -11.23 23.74
N LEU A 229 -18.66 -12.39 24.17
CA LEU A 229 -18.08 -12.67 25.51
C LEU A 229 -17.01 -11.66 25.97
N LEU A 230 -16.33 -10.99 25.02
CA LEU A 230 -15.35 -9.95 25.31
C LEU A 230 -16.00 -8.64 25.76
N ARG A 231 -17.18 -8.28 25.23
CA ARG A 231 -17.94 -7.11 25.64
C ARG A 231 -18.34 -7.19 27.11
N GLU A 232 -18.82 -8.35 27.55
CA GLU A 232 -19.16 -8.56 28.95
C GLU A 232 -17.97 -8.41 29.89
N LYS A 233 -16.78 -8.85 29.46
CA LYS A 233 -15.54 -8.68 30.23
C LYS A 233 -15.15 -7.20 30.34
N ILE A 234 -15.29 -6.43 29.26
CA ILE A 234 -14.98 -5.00 29.22
C ILE A 234 -15.93 -4.20 30.12
N MET A 235 -17.23 -4.52 30.12
CA MET A 235 -18.21 -3.83 30.96
C MET A 235 -17.96 -4.03 32.47
N LYS A 236 -17.31 -5.13 32.87
CA LYS A 236 -16.94 -5.43 34.26
C LYS A 236 -15.66 -4.73 34.74
N LEU A 237 -14.91 -4.07 33.85
CA LEU A 237 -13.69 -3.35 34.24
C LEU A 237 -14.04 -2.06 35.02
N PRO A 238 -13.20 -1.63 35.99
CA PRO A 238 -13.37 -0.39 36.73
C PRO A 238 -12.89 0.82 35.90
N LEU A 239 -13.35 0.92 34.66
CA LEU A 239 -13.04 2.01 33.73
C LEU A 239 -14.18 3.04 33.69
N PRO A 240 -13.88 4.32 33.39
CA PRO A 240 -14.91 5.31 33.08
C PRO A 240 -15.80 4.87 31.90
N GLU A 241 -17.07 5.27 31.90
CA GLU A 241 -18.06 4.84 30.90
C GLU A 241 -17.67 5.25 29.48
N SER A 242 -17.00 6.40 29.31
CA SER A 242 -16.45 6.86 28.03
C SER A 242 -15.39 5.91 27.45
N LEU A 243 -14.55 5.32 28.31
CA LEU A 243 -13.54 4.36 27.87
C LEU A 243 -14.16 3.00 27.54
N LYS A 244 -15.19 2.57 28.29
CA LYS A 244 -15.94 1.35 27.97
C LYS A 244 -16.64 1.48 26.63
N ALA A 245 -17.31 2.61 26.39
CA ALA A 245 -17.97 2.91 25.13
C ALA A 245 -16.99 2.89 23.95
N TYR A 246 -15.81 3.50 24.11
CA TYR A 246 -14.74 3.44 23.11
C TYR A 246 -14.27 2.00 22.84
N LEU A 247 -14.04 1.21 23.89
CA LEU A 247 -13.59 -0.18 23.76
C LEU A 247 -14.67 -1.11 23.18
N THR A 248 -15.95 -0.77 23.29
CA THR A 248 -17.04 -1.58 22.73
C THR A 248 -17.59 -1.03 21.41
N TYR A 249 -17.12 0.12 20.95
CA TYR A 249 -17.67 0.87 19.80
C TYR A 249 -17.75 0.04 18.50
N PHE A 250 -16.74 -0.78 18.22
CA PHE A 250 -16.70 -1.65 17.03
C PHE A 250 -17.19 -3.09 17.29
N ARG A 251 -17.84 -3.35 18.44
CA ARG A 251 -18.26 -4.70 18.87
C ARG A 251 -19.79 -4.86 18.95
N ASP A 252 -20.51 -3.85 18.48
CA ASP A 252 -21.98 -3.75 18.48
C ASP A 252 -22.61 -4.05 17.10
N LYS A 253 -21.82 -4.53 16.14
CA LYS A 253 -22.30 -5.18 14.91
C LYS A 253 -22.02 -6.67 14.98
#